data_AF-A0A9P9CH70-F1
#
_entry.id   AF-A0A9P9CH70-F1
#
_cell.length_a   1.000
_cell.length_b   1.000
_cell.length_c   1.000
_cell.angle_alpha   90.00
_cell.angle_beta   90.00
_cell.angle_gamma   90.00
#
_symmetry.space_group_name_H-M   'P 1'
#
loop_
_entity.id
_entity.type
_entity.pdbx_description
1 polymer ?
#
loop_
_entity_poly.entity_id
_entity_poly.type
_entity_poly.pdbx_seq_one_letter_code
_entity_poly.pdbx_strand_id
1 'polypeptide(L)'
;MQGPVKKGPIKYSAASPEHTSVSPDHERVQESKLMSPENHEEAKLEELRAKLIALPESPKRVTSDYGCFIRHCYRNFAITGKFEPKKVMDMWKALSDAERQQFKAEADINQSQLAEYDEWVQAVGSTILLQINGERALSGKKRLRIPASLRPVRKSSGFRTFLEAKVASGDVSTLDGLPAARRRARELWRELTPSQKAVRSIALLRYYLRQCFLTGLLYSMGG
;
A
#
# COMPACT_ATOMS: atom_id res chain seq x y z
N MET A 1 -44.86 82.29 16.54
CA MET A 1 -45.72 82.10 15.36
C MET A 1 -45.07 81.10 14.42
N GLN A 2 -45.74 79.96 14.21
CA GLN A 2 -45.78 79.10 13.00
C GLN A 2 -46.09 77.67 13.46
N GLY A 3 -47.16 77.13 12.89
CA GLY A 3 -47.90 75.98 13.36
C GLY A 3 -47.35 74.59 12.95
N PRO A 4 -48.14 73.53 13.19
CA PRO A 4 -47.70 72.15 13.15
C PRO A 4 -47.84 71.52 11.75
N VAL A 5 -46.93 70.63 11.36
CA VAL A 5 -47.08 69.78 10.17
C VAL A 5 -47.39 68.33 10.57
N LYS A 6 -48.39 67.81 9.86
CA LYS A 6 -49.22 66.65 10.14
C LYS A 6 -48.55 65.32 9.81
N LYS A 7 -48.93 64.28 10.56
CA LYS A 7 -48.72 62.85 10.25
C LYS A 7 -49.53 62.46 9.00
N GLY A 8 -48.93 61.69 8.11
CA GLY A 8 -49.60 60.91 7.06
C GLY A 8 -49.33 59.41 7.26
N PRO A 9 -50.27 58.50 6.96
CA PRO A 9 -50.18 57.08 7.28
C PRO A 9 -49.63 56.25 6.11
N ILE A 10 -48.92 55.14 6.41
CA ILE A 10 -48.69 54.08 5.44
C ILE A 10 -49.19 52.77 6.06
N LYS A 11 -50.23 52.20 5.45
CA LYS A 11 -50.72 50.84 5.70
C LYS A 11 -50.51 49.98 4.44
N TYR A 12 -49.78 48.90 4.66
CA TYR A 12 -49.73 47.56 4.05
C TYR A 12 -50.41 47.21 2.71
N SER A 13 -49.59 46.56 1.87
CA SER A 13 -49.76 45.23 1.23
C SER A 13 -50.87 45.00 0.18
N ALA A 14 -50.46 44.62 -1.04
CA ALA A 14 -50.69 43.27 -1.61
C ALA A 14 -50.17 43.14 -3.06
N ALA A 15 -49.31 42.14 -3.26
CA ALA A 15 -49.12 41.22 -4.40
C ALA A 15 -49.25 41.67 -5.88
N SER A 16 -48.18 41.42 -6.64
CA SER A 16 -48.24 40.94 -8.05
C SER A 16 -46.96 40.18 -8.42
N PRO A 17 -47.02 39.27 -9.42
CA PRO A 17 -46.36 37.96 -9.36
C PRO A 17 -44.95 37.94 -9.98
N GLU A 18 -44.07 37.16 -9.37
CA GLU A 18 -42.72 36.88 -9.88
C GLU A 18 -42.77 35.78 -10.95
N HIS A 19 -42.28 36.09 -12.15
CA HIS A 19 -41.78 35.11 -13.10
C HIS A 19 -40.44 34.58 -12.59
N THR A 20 -40.42 33.36 -12.03
CA THR A 20 -39.15 32.65 -11.77
C THR A 20 -38.84 31.75 -12.96
N SER A 21 -37.83 32.14 -13.72
CA SER A 21 -37.17 31.31 -14.72
C SER A 21 -36.48 30.13 -14.03
N VAL A 22 -36.90 28.91 -14.36
CA VAL A 22 -36.30 27.67 -13.87
C VAL A 22 -34.92 27.49 -14.51
N SER A 23 -33.86 27.49 -13.69
CA SER A 23 -32.49 27.11 -14.08
C SER A 23 -32.36 25.58 -14.17
N PRO A 24 -31.61 25.02 -15.14
CA PRO A 24 -31.56 23.59 -15.43
C PRO A 24 -30.49 22.81 -14.62
N ASP A 25 -30.08 23.28 -13.45
CA ASP A 25 -28.97 22.65 -12.69
C ASP A 25 -29.42 21.68 -11.57
N HIS A 26 -30.72 21.39 -11.45
CA HIS A 26 -31.23 20.56 -10.34
C HIS A 26 -31.49 19.07 -10.66
N GLU A 27 -31.38 18.63 -11.92
CA GLU A 27 -31.65 17.22 -12.27
C GLU A 27 -30.46 16.27 -12.04
N ARG A 28 -29.23 16.76 -11.89
CA ARG A 28 -28.05 15.87 -11.76
C ARG A 28 -27.84 15.26 -10.36
N VAL A 29 -28.68 15.60 -9.37
CA VAL A 29 -28.49 15.19 -7.96
C VAL A 29 -29.50 14.14 -7.50
N GLN A 30 -30.49 13.76 -8.32
CA GLN A 30 -31.52 12.79 -7.88
C GLN A 30 -31.30 11.34 -8.35
N GLU A 31 -30.49 11.08 -9.38
CA GLU A 31 -30.21 9.70 -9.81
C GLU A 31 -29.28 8.92 -8.88
N SER A 32 -28.50 9.59 -8.01
CA SER A 32 -27.62 8.91 -7.06
C SER A 32 -28.33 8.31 -5.85
N LYS A 33 -29.67 8.40 -5.75
CA LYS A 33 -30.47 7.86 -4.63
C LYS A 33 -31.28 6.61 -4.96
N LEU A 34 -31.15 6.05 -6.16
CA LEU A 34 -31.93 4.87 -6.60
C LEU A 34 -31.07 3.69 -7.07
N MET A 35 -29.81 3.61 -6.64
CA MET A 35 -29.01 2.39 -6.84
C MET A 35 -29.06 1.53 -5.57
N SER A 36 -29.69 0.35 -5.69
CA SER A 36 -29.68 -0.73 -4.70
C SER A 36 -28.26 -0.96 -4.17
N PRO A 37 -28.03 -1.24 -2.87
CA PRO A 37 -26.70 -1.48 -2.32
C PRO A 37 -25.91 -2.56 -3.07
N GLU A 38 -26.59 -3.52 -3.70
CA GLU A 38 -25.98 -4.56 -4.55
C GLU A 38 -25.30 -3.97 -5.80
N ASN A 39 -25.91 -2.98 -6.46
CA ASN A 39 -25.36 -2.37 -7.68
C ASN A 39 -24.15 -1.48 -7.40
N HIS A 40 -24.05 -0.92 -6.19
CA HIS A 40 -22.91 -0.12 -5.78
C HIS A 40 -21.69 -0.99 -5.44
N GLU A 41 -21.90 -2.20 -4.92
CA GLU A 41 -20.84 -3.20 -4.73
C GLU A 41 -20.40 -3.78 -6.08
N GLU A 42 -21.34 -4.07 -6.98
CA GLU A 42 -21.03 -4.59 -8.30
C GLU A 42 -20.25 -3.58 -9.16
N ALA A 43 -20.64 -2.30 -9.16
CA ALA A 43 -19.88 -1.24 -9.83
C ALA A 43 -18.47 -1.05 -9.22
N LYS A 44 -18.31 -1.18 -7.90
CA LYS A 44 -16.99 -1.18 -7.24
C LYS A 44 -16.17 -2.41 -7.65
N LEU A 45 -16.79 -3.57 -7.75
CA LEU A 45 -16.16 -4.81 -8.21
C LEU A 45 -15.73 -4.71 -9.67
N GLU A 46 -16.54 -4.10 -10.53
CA GLU A 46 -16.25 -3.87 -11.95
C GLU A 46 -15.13 -2.83 -12.12
N GLU A 47 -15.14 -1.76 -11.33
CA GLU A 47 -14.05 -0.77 -11.28
C GLU A 47 -12.74 -1.42 -10.78
N LEU A 48 -12.81 -2.30 -9.79
CA LEU A 48 -11.66 -3.09 -9.32
C LEU A 48 -11.20 -4.08 -10.39
N ARG A 49 -12.11 -4.72 -11.14
CA ARG A 49 -11.79 -5.61 -12.26
C ARG A 49 -11.14 -4.87 -13.43
N ALA A 50 -11.59 -3.66 -13.74
CA ALA A 50 -10.98 -2.81 -14.77
C ALA A 50 -9.57 -2.35 -14.37
N LYS A 51 -9.35 -2.04 -13.08
CA LYS A 51 -8.00 -1.79 -12.54
C LYS A 51 -7.11 -3.04 -12.57
N LEU A 52 -7.71 -4.23 -12.45
CA LEU A 52 -7.04 -5.53 -12.52
C LEU A 52 -6.41 -5.79 -13.90
N ILE A 53 -7.06 -5.34 -14.98
CA ILE A 53 -6.57 -5.48 -16.36
C ILE A 53 -5.37 -4.55 -16.63
N ALA A 54 -5.24 -3.47 -15.86
CA ALA A 54 -4.18 -2.49 -16.05
C ALA A 54 -2.86 -2.84 -15.32
N LEU A 55 -2.87 -3.82 -14.42
CA LEU A 55 -1.67 -4.19 -13.68
C LEU A 55 -0.84 -5.22 -14.45
N PRO A 56 0.50 -5.05 -14.47
CA PRO A 56 1.37 -6.00 -15.14
C PRO A 56 1.24 -7.38 -14.49
N GLU A 57 1.02 -8.41 -15.31
CA GLU A 57 0.95 -9.77 -14.82
C GLU A 57 2.29 -10.20 -14.22
N SER A 58 2.24 -10.89 -13.08
CA SER A 58 3.44 -11.41 -12.44
C SER A 58 3.98 -12.61 -13.22
N PRO A 59 5.30 -12.70 -13.46
CA PRO A 59 5.93 -13.87 -14.05
C PRO A 59 5.60 -15.15 -13.28
N LYS A 60 5.61 -16.28 -13.99
CA LYS A 60 5.36 -17.59 -13.40
C LYS A 60 6.46 -17.90 -12.40
N ARG A 61 6.08 -18.49 -11.25
CA ARG A 61 7.06 -18.87 -10.24
C ARG A 61 7.91 -20.02 -10.77
N VAL A 62 9.21 -19.94 -10.48
CA VAL A 62 10.14 -21.05 -10.72
C VAL A 62 9.67 -22.28 -9.97
N THR A 63 9.67 -23.40 -10.68
CA THR A 63 9.21 -24.68 -10.15
C THR A 63 10.42 -25.38 -9.53
N SER A 64 10.31 -25.79 -8.26
CA SER A 64 11.38 -26.55 -7.62
C SER A 64 11.52 -27.94 -8.25
N ASP A 65 12.60 -28.64 -7.95
CA ASP A 65 12.81 -30.06 -8.29
C ASP A 65 11.59 -30.92 -7.94
N TYR A 66 11.13 -30.85 -6.69
CA TYR A 66 9.92 -31.52 -6.23
C TYR A 66 8.66 -31.02 -6.94
N GLY A 67 8.59 -29.73 -7.28
CA GLY A 67 7.48 -29.17 -8.03
C GLY A 67 7.40 -29.72 -9.46
N CYS A 68 8.55 -29.95 -10.11
CA CYS A 68 8.64 -30.57 -11.43
C CYS A 68 8.18 -32.02 -11.35
N PHE A 69 8.64 -32.76 -10.34
CA PHE A 69 8.17 -34.10 -10.05
C PHE A 69 6.65 -34.18 -9.80
N ILE A 70 6.12 -33.28 -8.96
CA ILE A 70 4.68 -33.20 -8.69
C ILE A 70 3.91 -32.96 -10.00
N ARG A 71 4.37 -32.06 -10.87
CA ARG A 71 3.76 -31.81 -12.18
C ARG A 71 3.80 -33.04 -13.07
N HIS A 72 4.90 -33.78 -13.06
CA HIS A 72 5.04 -35.05 -13.76
C HIS A 72 4.04 -36.10 -13.23
N CYS A 73 3.94 -36.25 -11.91
CA CYS A 73 2.93 -37.11 -11.27
C CYS A 73 1.51 -36.68 -11.64
N TYR A 74 1.19 -35.39 -11.60
CA TYR A 74 -0.15 -34.91 -11.97
C TYR A 74 -0.53 -35.26 -13.41
N ARG A 75 0.40 -35.21 -14.38
CA ARG A 75 0.11 -35.66 -15.76
C ARG A 75 -0.27 -37.14 -15.80
N ASN A 76 0.43 -37.96 -15.02
CA ASN A 76 0.17 -39.40 -14.95
C ASN A 76 -1.13 -39.72 -14.18
N PHE A 77 -1.41 -38.98 -13.10
CA PHE A 77 -2.61 -39.15 -12.27
C PHE A 77 -3.87 -38.49 -12.84
N ALA A 78 -3.75 -37.50 -13.72
CA ALA A 78 -4.88 -36.90 -14.43
C ALA A 78 -5.67 -37.93 -15.25
N ILE A 79 -5.00 -39.02 -15.64
CA ILE A 79 -5.60 -40.15 -16.35
C ILE A 79 -6.35 -41.11 -15.39
N THR A 80 -5.91 -41.19 -14.12
CA THR A 80 -6.44 -42.13 -13.11
C THR A 80 -7.40 -41.51 -12.09
N GLY A 81 -7.61 -40.19 -12.14
CA GLY A 81 -8.72 -39.49 -11.49
C GLY A 81 -8.58 -39.24 -9.98
N LYS A 82 -7.55 -39.76 -9.29
CA LYS A 82 -7.32 -39.50 -7.87
C LYS A 82 -5.87 -39.13 -7.58
N PHE A 83 -5.66 -37.87 -7.18
CA PHE A 83 -4.37 -37.39 -6.68
C PHE A 83 -4.31 -37.57 -5.17
N GLU A 84 -3.36 -38.38 -4.68
CA GLU A 84 -3.13 -38.58 -3.24
C GLU A 84 -1.78 -37.98 -2.83
N PRO A 85 -1.76 -36.83 -2.13
CA PRO A 85 -0.52 -36.14 -1.79
C PRO A 85 0.49 -36.98 -1.00
N LYS A 86 0.01 -37.86 -0.12
CA LYS A 86 0.86 -38.75 0.68
C LYS A 86 1.61 -39.75 -0.20
N LYS A 87 0.92 -40.42 -1.13
CA LYS A 87 1.54 -41.36 -2.07
C LYS A 87 2.62 -40.69 -2.92
N VAL A 88 2.35 -39.47 -3.40
CA VAL A 88 3.34 -38.75 -4.21
C VAL A 88 4.58 -38.38 -3.39
N MET A 89 4.39 -38.01 -2.12
CA MET A 89 5.53 -37.77 -1.22
C MET A 89 6.35 -39.04 -0.96
N ASP A 90 5.68 -40.18 -0.79
CA ASP A 90 6.37 -41.47 -0.61
C ASP A 90 7.13 -41.89 -1.87
N MET A 91 6.54 -41.68 -3.05
CA MET A 91 7.21 -41.89 -4.34
C MET A 91 8.46 -41.00 -4.46
N TRP A 92 8.37 -39.71 -4.14
CA TRP A 92 9.52 -38.81 -4.17
C TRP A 92 10.65 -39.30 -3.26
N LYS A 93 10.31 -39.79 -2.06
CA LYS A 93 11.29 -40.34 -1.12
C LYS A 93 11.94 -41.63 -1.61
N ALA A 94 11.20 -42.45 -2.36
CA ALA A 94 11.66 -43.71 -2.93
C ALA A 94 12.49 -43.55 -4.22
N LEU A 95 12.45 -42.39 -4.89
CA LEU A 95 13.27 -42.12 -6.07
C LEU A 95 14.76 -42.24 -5.76
N SER A 96 15.50 -42.81 -6.71
CA SER A 96 16.96 -42.83 -6.70
C SER A 96 17.53 -41.42 -6.91
N ASP A 97 18.79 -41.22 -6.51
CA ASP A 97 19.49 -39.95 -6.72
C ASP A 97 19.61 -39.60 -8.22
N ALA A 98 19.76 -40.61 -9.09
CA ALA A 98 19.82 -40.42 -10.53
C ALA A 98 18.51 -39.86 -11.11
N GLU A 99 17.36 -40.33 -10.63
CA GLU A 99 16.04 -39.81 -11.05
C GLU A 99 15.79 -38.42 -10.50
N ARG A 100 16.17 -38.15 -9.25
CA ARG A 100 16.08 -36.81 -8.67
C ARG A 100 16.94 -35.80 -9.43
N GLN A 101 18.09 -36.23 -9.94
CA GLN A 101 18.98 -35.40 -10.75
C GLN A 101 18.27 -34.87 -12.01
N GLN A 102 17.36 -35.65 -12.62
CA GLN A 102 16.60 -35.22 -13.79
C GLN A 102 15.66 -34.05 -13.46
N PHE A 103 14.92 -34.15 -12.36
CA PHE A 103 14.03 -33.07 -11.91
C PHE A 103 14.80 -31.84 -11.44
N LYS A 104 16.00 -32.04 -10.89
CA LYS A 104 16.91 -30.95 -10.55
C LYS A 104 17.38 -30.21 -11.81
N ALA A 105 17.82 -30.93 -12.85
CA ALA A 105 18.20 -30.32 -14.12
C ALA A 105 17.03 -29.54 -14.76
N GLU A 106 15.80 -30.07 -14.68
CA GLU A 106 14.61 -29.37 -15.16
C GLU A 106 14.30 -28.10 -14.34
N ALA A 107 14.49 -28.14 -13.02
CA ALA A 107 14.36 -26.98 -12.16
C ALA A 107 15.45 -25.92 -12.46
N ASP A 108 16.68 -26.35 -12.71
CA ASP A 108 17.81 -25.47 -13.05
C ASP A 108 17.60 -24.77 -14.40
N ILE A 109 16.98 -25.43 -15.40
CA ILE A 109 16.58 -24.76 -16.66
C ILE A 109 15.58 -23.63 -16.38
N ASN A 110 14.64 -23.86 -15.45
CA ASN A 110 13.66 -22.85 -15.04
C ASN A 110 14.27 -21.75 -14.16
N GLN A 111 15.54 -21.86 -13.74
CA GLN A 111 16.22 -20.85 -12.94
C GLN A 111 16.38 -19.51 -13.67
N SER A 112 16.44 -19.54 -15.01
CA SER A 112 16.41 -18.34 -15.86
C SER A 112 15.18 -17.44 -15.60
N GLN A 113 14.05 -18.04 -15.19
CA GLN A 113 12.83 -17.30 -14.82
C GLN A 113 12.96 -16.56 -13.48
N LEU A 114 13.95 -16.86 -12.63
CA LEU A 114 14.23 -16.05 -11.43
C LEU A 114 14.78 -14.69 -11.81
N ALA A 115 15.67 -14.63 -12.80
CA ALA A 115 16.21 -13.37 -13.29
C ALA A 115 15.11 -12.51 -13.92
N GLU A 116 14.25 -13.12 -14.75
CA GLU A 116 13.07 -12.46 -15.31
C GLU A 116 12.12 -11.92 -14.22
N TYR A 117 11.90 -12.70 -13.16
CA TYR A 117 11.10 -12.25 -12.01
C TYR A 117 11.73 -11.06 -11.30
N ASP A 118 13.05 -11.09 -11.06
CA ASP A 118 13.74 -10.01 -10.37
C ASP A 118 13.75 -8.73 -11.22
N GLU A 119 13.99 -8.84 -12.54
CA GLU A 119 13.88 -7.73 -13.49
C GLU A 119 12.47 -7.14 -13.51
N TRP A 120 11.44 -7.98 -13.58
CA TRP A 120 10.05 -7.55 -13.51
C TRP A 120 9.74 -6.83 -12.20
N VAL A 121 10.22 -7.36 -11.06
CA VAL A 121 10.03 -6.74 -9.74
C VAL A 121 10.67 -5.35 -9.69
N GLN A 122 11.85 -5.16 -10.28
CA GLN A 122 12.48 -3.84 -10.37
C GLN A 122 11.70 -2.91 -11.30
N ALA A 123 11.28 -3.39 -12.47
CA ALA A 123 10.54 -2.60 -13.46
C ALA A 123 9.18 -2.10 -12.94
N VAL A 124 8.45 -2.95 -12.22
CA VAL A 124 7.14 -2.62 -11.64
C VAL A 124 7.27 -1.66 -10.45
N GLY A 125 8.34 -1.81 -9.66
CA GLY A 125 8.61 -0.96 -8.51
C GLY A 125 7.67 -1.19 -7.31
N SER A 126 7.97 -0.51 -6.21
CA SER A 126 7.40 -0.80 -4.89
C SER A 126 5.89 -0.56 -4.79
N THR A 127 5.40 0.50 -5.42
CA THR A 127 4.02 0.98 -5.26
C THR A 127 3.04 0.03 -5.96
N ILE A 128 3.36 -0.35 -7.19
CA ILE A 128 2.54 -1.26 -7.99
C ILE A 128 2.60 -2.68 -7.41
N LEU A 129 3.76 -3.14 -6.92
CA LEU A 129 3.87 -4.42 -6.21
C LEU A 129 2.98 -4.53 -4.96
N LEU A 130 2.77 -3.41 -4.24
CA LEU A 130 1.84 -3.39 -3.11
C LEU A 130 0.39 -3.53 -3.55
N GLN A 131 0.01 -2.92 -4.68
CA GLN A 131 -1.32 -3.07 -5.27
C GLN A 131 -1.56 -4.52 -5.70
N ILE A 132 -0.63 -5.12 -6.45
CA ILE A 132 -0.68 -6.53 -6.87
C ILE A 132 -0.79 -7.47 -5.65
N ASN A 133 -0.08 -7.16 -4.56
CA ASN A 133 -0.18 -7.93 -3.32
C ASN A 133 -1.50 -7.74 -2.58
N GLY A 134 -2.12 -6.57 -2.67
CA GLY A 134 -3.48 -6.31 -2.20
C GLY A 134 -4.47 -7.20 -2.93
N GLU A 135 -4.42 -7.21 -4.27
CA GLU A 135 -5.30 -8.03 -5.10
C GLU A 135 -5.10 -9.52 -4.88
N ARG A 136 -3.85 -10.00 -4.85
CA ARG A 136 -3.57 -11.40 -4.56
C ARG A 136 -4.15 -11.82 -3.21
N ALA A 137 -4.09 -10.95 -2.19
CA ALA A 137 -4.69 -11.24 -0.90
C ALA A 137 -6.23 -11.35 -0.99
N LEU A 138 -6.88 -10.46 -1.74
CA LEU A 138 -8.33 -10.52 -1.99
C LEU A 138 -8.73 -11.79 -2.74
N SER A 139 -7.92 -12.26 -3.69
CA SER A 139 -8.15 -13.51 -4.42
C SER A 139 -7.66 -14.77 -3.68
N GLY A 140 -7.23 -14.67 -2.41
CA GLY A 140 -6.70 -15.80 -1.64
C GLY A 140 -5.36 -16.37 -2.16
N LYS A 141 -4.68 -15.66 -3.08
CA LYS A 141 -3.39 -16.04 -3.64
C LYS A 141 -2.24 -15.60 -2.72
N LYS A 142 -1.15 -16.37 -2.72
CA LYS A 142 0.06 -16.04 -1.94
C LYS A 142 0.70 -14.74 -2.44
N ARG A 143 0.96 -13.82 -1.49
CA ARG A 143 1.69 -12.56 -1.75
C ARG A 143 3.06 -12.81 -2.40
N LEU A 144 3.42 -11.89 -3.29
CA LEU A 144 4.75 -11.74 -3.89
C LEU A 144 5.71 -11.14 -2.87
N ARG A 145 6.97 -11.57 -2.97
CA ARG A 145 8.06 -11.04 -2.14
C ARG A 145 8.46 -9.67 -2.68
N ILE A 146 8.49 -8.66 -1.82
CA ILE A 146 9.05 -7.34 -2.13
C ILE A 146 10.52 -7.33 -1.65
N PRO A 147 11.50 -7.14 -2.56
CA PRO A 147 12.91 -7.01 -2.21
C PRO A 147 13.15 -5.88 -1.23
N ALA A 148 14.17 -6.00 -0.38
CA ALA A 148 14.49 -4.98 0.61
C ALA A 148 14.78 -3.61 -0.01
N SER A 149 15.43 -3.58 -1.19
CA SER A 149 15.71 -2.35 -1.95
C SER A 149 14.45 -1.58 -2.34
N LEU A 150 13.35 -2.28 -2.56
CA LEU A 150 12.05 -1.70 -2.97
C LEU A 150 11.07 -1.58 -1.80
N ARG A 151 11.46 -1.91 -0.56
CA ARG A 151 10.53 -1.73 0.56
C ARG A 151 10.37 -0.25 0.84
N PRO A 152 9.14 0.28 0.86
CA PRO A 152 8.95 1.67 1.24
C PRO A 152 9.47 1.86 2.67
N VAL A 153 10.39 2.80 2.83
CA VAL A 153 10.88 3.19 4.15
C VAL A 153 9.70 3.79 4.89
N ARG A 154 9.25 3.11 5.95
CA ARG A 154 8.21 3.66 6.83
C ARG A 154 8.76 4.95 7.42
N LYS A 155 8.06 6.07 7.18
CA LYS A 155 8.35 7.33 7.86
C LYS A 155 8.36 7.08 9.36
N SER A 156 9.44 7.44 10.04
CA SER A 156 9.51 7.34 11.50
C SER A 156 8.43 8.24 12.11
N SER A 157 7.78 7.78 13.17
CA SER A 157 6.84 8.64 13.89
C SER A 157 7.60 9.80 14.53
N GLY A 158 6.97 10.96 14.68
CA GLY A 158 7.61 12.12 15.31
C GLY A 158 8.18 11.81 16.70
N PHE A 159 7.49 10.96 17.47
CA PHE A 159 7.99 10.46 18.75
C PHE A 159 9.23 9.57 18.62
N ARG A 160 9.29 8.69 17.62
CA ARG A 160 10.46 7.82 17.41
C ARG A 160 11.69 8.68 17.11
N THR A 161 11.54 9.68 16.25
CA THR A 161 12.68 10.53 15.91
C THR A 161 13.08 11.43 17.08
N PHE A 162 12.13 11.86 17.91
CA PHE A 162 12.43 12.54 19.16
C PHE A 162 13.20 11.67 20.14
N LEU A 163 12.79 10.41 20.30
CA LEU A 163 13.51 9.44 21.12
C LEU A 163 14.94 9.26 20.61
N GLU A 164 15.13 9.07 19.29
CA GLU A 164 16.46 8.94 18.68
C GLU A 164 17.32 10.19 18.93
N ALA A 165 16.75 11.40 18.80
CA ALA A 165 17.45 12.65 19.09
C ALA A 165 17.84 12.78 20.57
N LYS A 166 16.98 12.34 21.50
CA LYS A 166 17.24 12.40 22.95
C LYS A 166 18.22 11.35 23.44
N VAL A 167 18.26 10.20 22.78
CA VAL A 167 19.31 9.20 22.99
C VAL A 167 20.63 9.73 22.46
N ALA A 168 20.66 10.32 21.27
CA ALA A 168 21.86 10.90 20.69
C ALA A 168 22.41 12.11 21.48
N SER A 169 21.53 12.90 22.12
CA SER A 169 21.94 14.02 22.99
C SER A 169 22.36 13.59 24.39
N GLY A 170 22.18 12.32 24.77
CA GLY A 170 22.48 11.82 26.11
C GLY A 170 21.40 12.12 27.15
N ASP A 171 20.33 12.84 26.79
CA ASP A 171 19.22 13.17 27.70
C ASP A 171 18.43 11.92 28.11
N VAL A 172 18.44 10.88 27.28
CA VAL A 172 17.77 9.60 27.53
C VAL A 172 18.77 8.46 27.33
N SER A 173 19.19 7.84 28.44
CA SER A 173 20.07 6.68 28.39
C SER A 173 19.34 5.41 27.95
N THR A 174 19.98 4.64 27.06
CA THR A 174 19.58 3.29 26.67
C THR A 174 20.29 2.19 27.47
N LEU A 175 21.18 2.55 28.40
CA LEU A 175 21.91 1.60 29.26
C LEU A 175 20.97 0.78 30.15
N ASP A 176 19.86 1.40 30.59
CA ASP A 176 18.79 0.75 31.36
C ASP A 176 17.80 -0.03 30.46
N GLY A 177 18.08 -0.13 29.16
CA GLY A 177 17.25 -0.79 28.16
C GLY A 177 16.27 0.14 27.41
N LEU A 178 15.94 -0.26 26.18
CA LEU A 178 15.03 0.48 25.29
C LEU A 178 13.64 0.78 25.90
N PRO A 179 13.03 -0.10 26.74
CA PRO A 179 11.77 0.21 27.40
C PRO A 179 11.86 1.36 28.41
N ALA A 180 12.96 1.47 29.16
CA ALA A 180 13.19 2.55 30.11
C ALA A 180 13.44 3.88 29.40
N ALA A 181 14.27 3.87 28.36
CA ALA A 181 14.51 5.00 27.48
C ALA A 181 13.20 5.56 26.88
N ARG A 182 12.33 4.65 26.40
CA ARG A 182 11.01 5.04 25.87
C ARG A 182 10.09 5.69 26.90
N ARG A 183 10.14 5.26 28.17
CA ARG A 183 9.32 5.86 29.24
C ARG A 183 9.77 7.28 29.53
N ARG A 184 11.07 7.49 29.78
CA ARG A 184 11.65 8.83 29.99
C ARG A 184 11.40 9.76 28.80
N ALA A 185 11.59 9.26 27.57
CA ALA A 185 11.27 10.04 26.38
C ALA A 185 9.77 10.38 26.26
N ARG A 186 8.85 9.52 26.74
CA ARG A 186 7.41 9.83 26.73
C ARG A 186 7.06 10.97 27.67
N GLU A 187 7.70 11.05 28.82
CA GLU A 187 7.52 12.15 29.79
C GLU A 187 7.95 13.47 29.16
N LEU A 188 9.19 13.52 28.65
CA LEU A 188 9.72 14.69 27.94
C LEU A 188 8.89 15.05 26.69
N TRP A 189 8.31 14.06 26.01
CA TRP A 189 7.44 14.31 24.86
C TRP A 189 6.09 14.89 25.27
N ARG A 190 5.55 14.54 26.44
CA ARG A 190 4.27 15.07 26.93
C ARG A 190 4.37 16.56 27.26
N GLU A 191 5.49 16.99 27.81
CA GLU A 191 5.79 18.39 28.16
C GLU A 191 5.88 19.31 26.92
N LEU A 192 6.13 18.76 25.74
CA LEU A 192 6.21 19.54 24.51
C LEU A 192 4.83 20.04 24.06
N THR A 193 4.78 21.30 23.66
CA THR A 193 3.59 21.90 23.03
C THR A 193 3.33 21.29 21.64
N PRO A 194 2.09 21.36 21.12
CA PRO A 194 1.79 20.90 19.77
C PRO A 194 2.66 21.54 18.69
N SER A 195 3.01 22.83 18.84
CA SER A 195 3.91 23.54 17.93
C SER A 195 5.34 23.02 17.98
N GLN A 196 5.88 22.68 19.16
CA GLN A 196 7.22 22.08 19.30
C GLN A 196 7.29 20.66 18.72
N LYS A 197 6.21 19.88 18.86
CA LYS A 197 6.07 18.55 18.25
C LYS A 197 6.06 18.65 16.72
N ALA A 198 5.36 19.64 16.16
CA ALA A 198 5.29 19.90 14.72
C ALA A 198 6.61 20.46 14.11
N VAL A 199 7.28 21.37 14.80
CA VAL A 199 8.56 21.95 14.35
C VAL A 199 9.65 20.89 14.30
N ARG A 200 9.70 19.95 15.25
CA ARG A 200 10.68 18.87 15.21
C ARG A 200 10.46 17.92 14.03
N SER A 201 9.23 17.64 13.63
CA SER A 201 8.97 16.92 12.36
C SER A 201 9.44 17.68 11.11
N ILE A 202 9.45 19.02 11.11
CA ILE A 202 9.87 19.86 9.97
C ILE A 202 11.39 20.09 9.95
N ALA A 203 12.02 20.32 11.11
CA ALA A 203 13.47 20.46 11.24
C ALA A 203 14.21 19.18 10.78
N LEU A 204 13.58 18.02 10.97
CA LEU A 204 14.06 16.74 10.48
C LEU A 204 13.94 16.61 8.96
N LEU A 205 12.85 17.08 8.35
CA LEU A 205 12.73 17.14 6.89
C LEU A 205 13.88 17.96 6.28
N ARG A 206 14.25 19.09 6.91
CA ARG A 206 15.38 19.92 6.47
C ARG A 206 16.75 19.26 6.74
N TYR A 207 16.93 18.59 7.88
CA TYR A 207 18.17 17.87 8.19
C TYR A 207 18.39 16.66 7.27
N TYR A 208 17.34 15.87 6.99
CA TYR A 208 17.39 14.74 6.06
C TYR A 208 17.60 15.20 4.61
N LEU A 209 16.93 16.26 4.16
CA LEU A 209 17.19 16.84 2.84
C LEU A 209 18.64 17.33 2.70
N ARG A 210 19.22 17.91 3.76
CA ARG A 210 20.63 18.35 3.77
C ARG A 210 21.62 17.17 3.79
N GLN A 211 21.32 16.09 4.50
CA GLN A 211 22.12 14.86 4.50
C GLN A 211 22.08 14.16 3.12
N CYS A 212 20.91 14.07 2.48
CA CYS A 212 20.79 13.53 1.12
C CYS A 212 21.52 14.38 0.06
N PHE A 213 21.57 15.71 0.23
CA PHE A 213 22.30 16.60 -0.66
C PHE A 213 23.83 16.44 -0.51
N LEU A 214 24.32 16.24 0.71
CA LEU A 214 25.75 16.05 1.00
C LEU A 214 26.26 14.69 0.54
N THR A 215 25.46 13.62 0.69
CA THR A 215 25.85 12.28 0.18
C THR A 215 25.71 12.19 -1.34
N GLY A 216 24.78 12.91 -1.97
CA GLY A 216 24.68 13.02 -3.43
C GLY A 216 25.86 13.78 -4.07
N LEU A 217 26.36 14.83 -3.43
CA LEU A 217 27.53 15.58 -3.89
C LEU A 217 28.85 14.79 -3.76
N LEU A 218 28.99 13.98 -2.70
CA LEU A 218 30.16 13.11 -2.53
C LEU A 218 30.19 11.94 -3.52
N TYR A 219 29.04 11.47 -3.99
CA TYR A 219 28.97 10.42 -5.03
C TYR A 219 29.16 10.97 -6.46
N SER A 220 29.00 12.27 -6.68
CA SER A 220 29.18 12.91 -8.00
C SER A 220 30.59 13.46 -8.24
N MET A 221 31.47 13.45 -7.24
CA MET A 221 32.86 13.94 -7.35
C MET A 221 33.91 12.80 -7.24
N GLY A 222 33.47 11.55 -7.22
CA GLY A 222 34.33 10.36 -7.13
C GLY A 222 34.22 9.39 -8.32
N GLY A 223 33.68 9.86 -9.45
CA GLY A 223 33.61 9.12 -10.72
C GLY A 223 34.42 9.80 -11.81
#